data_AF-A0A4V2BHS7-F1
#
_entry.id   AF-A0A4V2BHS7-F1
#
_cell.length_a   1.000
_cell.length_b   1.000
_cell.length_c   1.000
_cell.angle_alpha   90.00
_cell.angle_beta   90.00
_cell.angle_gamma   90.00
#
_symmetry.space_group_name_H-M   'P 1'
#
loop_
_entity.id
_entity.type
_entity.pdbx_description
1 polymer ?
#
loop_
_entity_poly.entity_id
_entity_poly.type
_entity_poly.pdbx_seq_one_letter_code
_entity_poly.pdbx_strand_id
1 'polypeptide(L)'
;HVGNIYVNRNIVGAVVGVQPFGGEGKSGTGPKAGGPLYLKRLQRHAAPLMEHSRVFDAGLDALLGWLRNHGHQDLATLAQGYGRTSLNGVEIALPGPTGERNTLAFTPRGTVLCAPKTAAGLLNQVAAALANGNRALVLASPDLIPADLPALVKERVRFIGEDEIEAGEFQVALLEAGLAGSLRGKLAARSGAIVGIVDTSANEPVALWRLVAERAVCVNTTAAGGNASLMTLGM
;
A
#
# COMPACT_ATOMS: atom_id res chain seq x y z
N HIS A 1 1.92 -15.49 2.11
CA HIS A 1 1.25 -14.24 1.73
C HIS A 1 -0.18 -14.59 1.34
N VAL A 2 -1.15 -14.31 2.23
CA VAL A 2 -2.59 -14.56 2.03
C VAL A 2 -3.41 -13.41 2.60
N GLY A 3 -4.56 -13.11 1.99
CA GLY A 3 -5.41 -12.00 2.41
C GLY A 3 -6.35 -12.31 3.58
N ASN A 4 -6.82 -13.56 3.72
CA ASN A 4 -7.71 -13.99 4.80
C ASN A 4 -7.06 -15.13 5.58
N ILE A 5 -6.94 -14.97 6.89
CA ILE A 5 -6.29 -15.91 7.80
C ILE A 5 -7.33 -16.33 8.84
N TYR A 6 -7.46 -17.64 9.04
CA TYR A 6 -8.40 -18.22 9.97
C TYR A 6 -7.64 -19.14 10.92
N VAL A 7 -7.80 -18.94 12.23
CA VAL A 7 -7.07 -19.68 13.26
C VAL A 7 -8.09 -20.45 14.11
N ASN A 8 -7.88 -21.78 14.21
CA ASN A 8 -8.72 -22.71 14.96
C ASN A 8 -10.20 -22.69 14.58
N ARG A 9 -10.49 -22.51 13.29
CA ARG A 9 -11.83 -22.48 12.69
C ARG A 9 -11.77 -22.85 11.20
N ASN A 10 -12.92 -22.96 10.55
CA ASN A 10 -12.99 -23.16 9.10
C ASN A 10 -12.56 -21.91 8.31
N ILE A 11 -12.31 -22.09 7.01
CA ILE A 11 -11.79 -21.04 6.10
C ILE A 11 -12.84 -20.49 5.12
N VAL A 12 -14.13 -20.74 5.39
CA VAL A 12 -15.25 -20.42 4.49
C VAL A 12 -16.26 -19.50 5.19
N GLY A 13 -17.20 -18.93 4.42
CA GLY A 13 -18.30 -18.15 4.99
C GLY A 13 -17.87 -16.81 5.59
N ALA A 14 -16.97 -16.09 4.91
CA ALA A 14 -16.57 -14.74 5.32
C ALA A 14 -17.81 -13.81 5.38
N VAL A 15 -17.98 -13.14 6.51
CA VAL A 15 -19.09 -12.24 6.81
C VAL A 15 -18.66 -10.80 6.51
N VAL A 16 -19.50 -10.09 5.75
CA VAL A 16 -19.27 -8.69 5.38
C VAL A 16 -19.09 -7.82 6.63
N GLY A 17 -18.08 -6.97 6.65
CA GLY A 17 -17.77 -6.09 7.78
C GLY A 17 -17.10 -6.76 8.99
N VAL A 18 -17.03 -8.08 9.02
CA VAL A 18 -16.39 -8.87 10.10
C VAL A 18 -15.11 -9.53 9.59
N GLN A 19 -15.15 -10.15 8.40
CA GLN A 19 -13.97 -10.66 7.70
C GLN A 19 -13.95 -10.16 6.25
N PRO A 20 -13.54 -8.90 6.00
CA PRO A 20 -13.31 -8.39 4.65
C PRO A 20 -12.57 -9.41 3.78
N PHE A 21 -13.11 -9.70 2.61
CA PHE A 21 -12.70 -10.86 1.82
C PHE A 21 -12.00 -10.45 0.53
N GLY A 22 -10.88 -11.09 0.26
CA GLY A 22 -10.06 -10.84 -0.93
C GLY A 22 -8.61 -11.25 -0.70
N GLY A 23 -7.97 -11.76 -1.75
CA GLY A 23 -6.57 -12.20 -1.72
C GLY A 23 -5.59 -11.18 -2.27
N GLU A 24 -4.35 -11.63 -2.45
CA GLU A 24 -3.25 -10.91 -3.09
C GLU A 24 -2.63 -11.78 -4.20
N GLY A 25 -1.82 -11.19 -5.07
CA GLY A 25 -1.21 -11.88 -6.20
C GLY A 25 -2.26 -12.37 -7.21
N LYS A 26 -2.16 -13.64 -7.61
CA LYS A 26 -3.10 -14.25 -8.58
C LYS A 26 -4.53 -14.36 -8.05
N SER A 27 -4.74 -14.21 -6.74
CA SER A 27 -6.07 -14.28 -6.13
C SER A 27 -6.85 -12.97 -6.20
N GLY A 28 -6.23 -11.86 -6.57
CA GLY A 28 -6.92 -10.58 -6.75
C GLY A 28 -6.05 -9.35 -6.55
N THR A 29 -6.54 -8.22 -7.03
CA THR A 29 -5.89 -6.91 -6.93
C THR A 29 -6.24 -6.16 -5.64
N GLY A 30 -7.39 -6.51 -5.05
CA GLY A 30 -8.03 -5.72 -4.01
C GLY A 30 -8.60 -4.39 -4.52
N PRO A 31 -9.14 -3.53 -3.64
CA PRO A 31 -9.32 -3.76 -2.19
C PRO A 31 -10.32 -4.88 -1.87
N LYS A 32 -10.32 -5.34 -0.61
CA LYS A 32 -11.22 -6.40 -0.13
C LYS A 32 -12.69 -6.00 -0.23
N ALA A 33 -13.52 -6.91 -0.72
CA ALA A 33 -14.96 -6.76 -0.66
C ALA A 33 -15.44 -6.81 0.81
N GLY A 34 -16.39 -5.95 1.15
CA GLY A 34 -16.86 -5.79 2.53
C GLY A 34 -15.84 -5.14 3.47
N GLY A 35 -14.72 -4.63 2.94
CA GLY A 35 -13.73 -3.85 3.68
C GLY A 35 -13.87 -2.33 3.49
N PRO A 36 -13.17 -1.53 4.31
CA PRO A 36 -13.33 -0.07 4.33
C PRO A 36 -12.77 0.64 3.08
N LEU A 37 -11.93 -0.04 2.29
CA LEU A 37 -11.32 0.51 1.09
C LEU A 37 -12.14 0.28 -0.18
N TYR A 38 -13.16 -0.58 -0.16
CA TYR A 38 -13.86 -1.00 -1.37
C TYR A 38 -14.56 0.16 -2.09
N LEU A 39 -15.32 0.98 -1.36
CA LEU A 39 -16.03 2.12 -1.94
C LEU A 39 -15.08 3.22 -2.40
N LYS A 40 -13.92 3.40 -1.75
CA LYS A 40 -12.89 4.36 -2.18
C LYS A 40 -12.39 4.06 -3.60
N ARG A 41 -12.41 2.79 -4.02
CA ARG A 41 -12.03 2.40 -5.39
C ARG A 41 -13.01 2.87 -6.46
N LEU A 42 -14.25 3.15 -6.07
CA LEU A 42 -15.32 3.60 -6.96
C LEU A 42 -15.44 5.14 -6.98
N GLN A 43 -14.60 5.85 -6.22
CA GLN A 43 -14.58 7.30 -6.13
C GLN A 43 -13.36 7.88 -6.85
N ARG A 44 -13.56 9.02 -7.52
CA ARG A 44 -12.43 9.86 -7.92
C ARG A 44 -11.94 10.64 -6.70
N HIS A 45 -10.62 10.77 -6.56
CA HIS A 45 -9.99 11.51 -5.46
C HIS A 45 -10.50 11.11 -4.06
N ALA A 46 -10.69 9.80 -3.84
CA ALA A 46 -11.13 9.29 -2.55
C ALA A 46 -10.20 9.78 -1.43
N ALA A 47 -10.78 10.40 -0.41
CA ALA A 47 -10.05 10.85 0.77
C ALA A 47 -9.26 9.70 1.42
N PRO A 48 -8.20 9.98 2.20
CA PRO A 48 -7.55 8.99 3.04
C PRO A 48 -8.55 8.19 3.89
N LEU A 49 -8.22 6.96 4.26
CA LEU A 49 -9.07 6.19 5.18
C LEU A 49 -9.09 6.82 6.57
N MET A 50 -7.94 7.29 7.01
CA MET A 50 -7.74 7.94 8.29
C MET A 50 -6.55 8.88 8.22
N GLU A 51 -6.49 9.78 9.18
CA GLU A 51 -5.32 10.59 9.48
C GLU A 51 -4.91 10.33 10.93
N HIS A 52 -3.62 10.20 11.18
CA HIS A 52 -3.07 9.89 12.49
C HIS A 52 -1.80 10.71 12.76
N SER A 53 -1.24 10.53 13.97
CA SER A 53 0.08 11.06 14.31
C SER A 53 1.12 10.57 13.30
N ARG A 54 2.05 11.45 12.93
CA ARG A 54 3.06 11.13 11.93
C ARG A 54 3.84 9.88 12.31
N VAL A 55 3.91 8.92 11.39
CA VAL A 55 4.71 7.71 11.51
C VAL A 55 6.10 7.98 10.91
N PHE A 56 7.13 7.57 11.63
CA PHE A 56 8.52 7.65 11.18
C PHE A 56 8.83 6.50 10.22
N ASP A 57 9.55 6.81 9.16
CA ASP A 57 10.09 5.83 8.23
C ASP A 57 11.44 6.36 7.71
N ALA A 58 12.52 5.62 7.97
CA ALA A 58 13.89 6.13 7.79
C ALA A 58 14.18 6.64 6.37
N GLY A 59 13.65 5.98 5.33
CA GLY A 59 13.86 6.42 3.95
C GLY A 59 12.98 7.61 3.57
N LEU A 60 11.71 7.65 4.01
CA LEU A 60 10.84 8.82 3.80
C LEU A 60 11.40 10.04 4.54
N ASP A 61 11.85 9.88 5.78
CA ASP A 61 12.46 10.93 6.60
C ASP A 61 13.75 11.46 5.97
N ALA A 62 14.63 10.57 5.47
CA ALA A 62 15.81 10.96 4.73
C ALA A 62 15.47 11.74 3.45
N LEU A 63 14.47 11.27 2.69
CA LEU A 63 13.98 11.96 1.50
C LEU A 63 13.40 13.33 1.84
N LEU A 64 12.63 13.45 2.93
CA LEU A 64 12.04 14.71 3.39
C LEU A 64 13.11 15.74 3.74
N GLY A 65 14.16 15.35 4.46
CA GLY A 65 15.30 16.21 4.74
C GLY A 65 15.98 16.68 3.45
N TRP A 66 16.20 15.75 2.52
CA TRP A 66 16.81 16.05 1.23
C TRP A 66 15.96 17.01 0.39
N LEU A 67 14.65 16.78 0.27
CA LEU A 67 13.73 17.63 -0.48
C LEU A 67 13.76 19.08 0.01
N ARG A 68 13.74 19.28 1.34
CA ARG A 68 13.78 20.62 1.95
C ARG A 68 15.08 21.35 1.63
N ASN A 69 16.20 20.64 1.69
CA ASN A 69 17.51 21.21 1.41
C ASN A 69 17.72 21.54 -0.09
N HIS A 70 16.96 20.91 -0.98
CA HIS A 70 17.04 21.11 -2.43
C HIS A 70 15.93 22.00 -2.99
N GLY A 71 15.18 22.70 -2.13
CA GLY A 71 14.15 23.66 -2.57
C GLY A 71 12.84 23.04 -3.05
N HIS A 72 12.60 21.75 -2.81
CA HIS A 72 11.39 21.04 -3.22
C HIS A 72 10.28 21.13 -2.16
N GLN A 73 9.85 22.35 -1.84
CA GLN A 73 9.05 22.61 -0.63
C GLN A 73 7.61 22.08 -0.73
N ASP A 74 7.02 22.16 -1.91
CA ASP A 74 5.69 21.60 -2.17
C ASP A 74 5.70 20.07 -2.07
N LEU A 75 6.72 19.42 -2.65
CA LEU A 75 6.92 17.97 -2.53
C LEU A 75 7.22 17.54 -1.11
N ALA A 76 8.02 18.30 -0.36
CA ALA A 76 8.28 18.03 1.04
C ALA A 76 6.99 18.09 1.88
N THR A 77 6.08 19.02 1.55
CA THR A 77 4.77 19.14 2.21
C THR A 77 3.89 17.92 1.88
N LEU A 78 3.83 17.50 0.61
CA LEU A 78 3.11 16.28 0.20
C LEU A 78 3.66 15.04 0.91
N ALA A 79 4.98 14.83 0.87
CA ALA A 79 5.66 13.71 1.51
C ALA A 79 5.49 13.70 3.03
N GLN A 80 5.39 14.88 3.66
CA GLN A 80 5.10 14.99 5.09
C GLN A 80 3.66 14.53 5.40
N GLY A 81 2.70 14.87 4.54
CA GLY A 81 1.33 14.39 4.62
C GLY A 81 1.21 12.86 4.49
N TYR A 82 2.09 12.23 3.70
CA TYR A 82 2.12 10.77 3.58
C TYR A 82 2.43 10.06 4.90
N GLY A 83 3.32 10.62 5.74
CA GLY A 83 3.60 10.07 7.07
C GLY A 83 2.39 10.09 8.02
N ARG A 84 1.33 10.85 7.72
CA ARG A 84 0.11 10.97 8.55
C ARG A 84 -1.09 10.17 8.02
N THR A 85 -0.97 9.65 6.80
CA THR A 85 -2.08 8.99 6.09
C THR A 85 -1.70 7.59 5.57
N SER A 86 -0.45 7.17 5.77
CA SER A 86 0.03 5.82 5.49
C SER A 86 -0.73 4.81 6.34
N LEU A 87 -1.20 3.74 5.71
CA LEU A 87 -1.86 2.65 6.46
C LEU A 87 -0.87 1.59 6.92
N ASN A 88 0.41 1.66 6.55
CA ASN A 88 1.37 0.63 6.90
C ASN A 88 1.47 0.45 8.43
N GLY A 89 1.21 -0.77 8.90
CA GLY A 89 1.25 -1.12 10.33
C GLY A 89 -0.01 -0.74 11.09
N VAL A 90 -1.01 -0.14 10.45
CA VAL A 90 -2.34 0.09 11.05
C VAL A 90 -3.07 -1.25 11.18
N GLU A 91 -3.67 -1.47 12.35
CA GLU A 91 -4.58 -2.58 12.62
C GLU A 91 -5.91 -2.04 13.15
N ILE A 92 -7.02 -2.57 12.63
CA ILE A 92 -8.38 -2.24 13.03
C ILE A 92 -9.02 -3.50 13.61
N ALA A 93 -9.50 -3.42 14.85
CA ALA A 93 -10.39 -4.43 15.40
C ALA A 93 -11.73 -4.38 14.67
N LEU A 94 -12.18 -5.51 14.12
CA LEU A 94 -13.47 -5.62 13.47
C LEU A 94 -14.50 -6.17 14.45
N PRO A 95 -15.77 -5.70 14.36
CA PRO A 95 -16.84 -6.29 15.16
C PRO A 95 -16.97 -7.78 14.83
N GLY A 96 -17.44 -8.58 15.78
CA GLY A 96 -17.65 -10.01 15.58
C GLY A 96 -18.41 -10.66 16.73
N PRO A 97 -18.82 -11.92 16.58
CA PRO A 97 -19.50 -12.64 17.64
C PRO A 97 -18.57 -12.86 18.84
N THR A 98 -19.16 -13.00 20.02
CA THR A 98 -18.43 -13.40 21.22
C THR A 98 -17.72 -14.73 20.99
N GLY A 99 -16.46 -14.84 21.42
CA GLY A 99 -15.65 -16.03 21.17
C GLY A 99 -14.85 -15.98 19.87
N GLU A 100 -14.86 -14.82 19.21
CA GLU A 100 -14.10 -14.56 18.02
C GLU A 100 -13.33 -13.24 18.17
N ARG A 101 -12.09 -13.21 17.67
CA ARG A 101 -11.32 -11.97 17.50
C ARG A 101 -11.09 -11.77 16.01
N ASN A 102 -11.56 -10.65 15.49
CA ASN A 102 -11.36 -10.25 14.10
C ASN A 102 -10.52 -9.00 14.02
N THR A 103 -9.48 -9.03 13.21
CA THR A 103 -8.64 -7.86 12.94
C THR A 103 -8.42 -7.68 11.45
N LEU A 104 -8.29 -6.43 11.02
CA LEU A 104 -7.87 -6.02 9.70
C LEU A 104 -6.57 -5.24 9.82
N ALA A 105 -5.48 -5.83 9.36
CA ALA A 105 -4.18 -5.18 9.30
C ALA A 105 -3.87 -4.72 7.88
N PHE A 106 -3.10 -3.64 7.77
CA PHE A 106 -2.59 -3.13 6.50
C PHE A 106 -1.07 -3.27 6.47
N THR A 107 -0.56 -3.99 5.48
CA THR A 107 0.88 -4.26 5.34
C THR A 107 1.39 -3.74 4.00
N PRO A 108 2.69 -3.50 3.83
CA PRO A 108 3.25 -3.11 2.52
C PRO A 108 2.90 -4.16 1.47
N ARG A 109 2.70 -3.71 0.22
CA ARG A 109 2.55 -4.62 -0.94
C ARG A 109 3.87 -5.25 -1.36
N GLY A 110 4.99 -4.75 -0.86
CA GLY A 110 6.33 -5.19 -1.23
C GLY A 110 6.94 -4.20 -2.22
N THR A 111 6.95 -4.55 -3.50
CA THR A 111 7.51 -3.70 -4.56
C THR A 111 6.41 -2.96 -5.32
N VAL A 112 6.65 -1.67 -5.57
CA VAL A 112 5.79 -0.77 -6.35
C VAL A 112 6.55 -0.32 -7.58
N LEU A 113 6.02 -0.55 -8.78
CA LEU A 113 6.56 0.05 -9.99
C LEU A 113 6.24 1.56 -9.98
N CYS A 114 7.25 2.40 -10.18
CA CYS A 114 7.13 3.85 -10.29
C CYS A 114 7.56 4.25 -11.69
N ALA A 115 6.64 4.74 -12.51
CA ALA A 115 6.89 5.23 -13.85
C ALA A 115 6.66 6.75 -13.87
N PRO A 116 7.71 7.55 -13.57
CA PRO A 116 7.67 9.00 -13.68
C PRO A 116 7.96 9.48 -15.10
N LYS A 117 7.40 10.64 -15.43
CA LYS A 117 7.72 11.47 -16.60
C LYS A 117 8.63 12.64 -16.21
N THR A 118 8.58 13.08 -14.95
CA THR A 118 9.35 14.22 -14.44
C THR A 118 10.14 13.85 -13.17
N ALA A 119 11.20 14.59 -12.87
CA ALA A 119 11.97 14.38 -11.63
C ALA A 119 11.10 14.61 -10.38
N ALA A 120 10.18 15.58 -10.42
CA ALA A 120 9.21 15.83 -9.34
C ALA A 120 8.22 14.67 -9.18
N GLY A 121 7.71 14.11 -10.29
CA GLY A 121 6.88 12.91 -10.28
C GLY A 121 7.61 11.69 -9.72
N LEU A 122 8.89 11.51 -10.06
CA LEU A 122 9.75 10.46 -9.50
C LEU A 122 9.81 10.58 -7.97
N LEU A 123 10.15 11.77 -7.47
CA LEU A 123 10.28 12.03 -6.04
C LEU A 123 8.95 11.81 -5.31
N ASN A 124 7.82 12.24 -5.88
CA ASN A 124 6.49 12.03 -5.30
C ASN A 124 6.12 10.52 -5.23
N GLN A 125 6.34 9.78 -6.32
CA GLN A 125 6.07 8.34 -6.37
C GLN A 125 6.95 7.55 -5.39
N VAL A 126 8.24 7.88 -5.32
CA VAL A 126 9.17 7.27 -4.35
C VAL A 126 8.72 7.59 -2.93
N ALA A 127 8.40 8.84 -2.61
CA ALA A 127 7.90 9.21 -1.28
C ALA A 127 6.66 8.41 -0.88
N ALA A 128 5.68 8.23 -1.78
CA ALA A 128 4.48 7.44 -1.54
C ALA A 128 4.77 5.95 -1.30
N ALA A 129 5.72 5.37 -2.04
CA ALA A 129 6.16 3.99 -1.85
C ALA A 129 6.82 3.80 -0.48
N LEU A 130 7.80 4.66 -0.14
CA LEU A 130 8.53 4.63 1.12
C LEU A 130 7.60 4.81 2.33
N ALA A 131 6.65 5.75 2.26
CA ALA A 131 5.69 6.01 3.32
C ALA A 131 4.86 4.77 3.73
N ASN A 132 4.59 3.87 2.78
CA ASN A 132 3.86 2.62 3.04
C ASN A 132 4.80 1.41 3.23
N GLY A 133 6.09 1.64 3.48
CA GLY A 133 7.09 0.59 3.70
C GLY A 133 7.42 -0.24 2.46
N ASN A 134 7.10 0.24 1.27
CA ASN A 134 7.36 -0.47 0.02
C ASN A 134 8.76 -0.16 -0.53
N ARG A 135 9.28 -1.07 -1.37
CA ARG A 135 10.41 -0.81 -2.26
C ARG A 135 9.89 -0.18 -3.56
N ALA A 136 10.63 0.78 -4.12
CA ALA A 136 10.30 1.39 -5.40
C ALA A 136 11.16 0.78 -6.51
N LEU A 137 10.50 0.25 -7.53
CA LEU A 137 11.13 -0.17 -8.78
C LEU A 137 10.87 0.94 -9.80
N VAL A 138 11.88 1.72 -10.15
CA VAL A 138 11.71 2.99 -10.86
C VAL A 138 12.08 2.84 -12.33
N LEU A 139 11.11 3.07 -13.20
CA LEU A 139 11.28 3.14 -14.65
C LEU A 139 11.51 4.59 -15.06
N ALA A 140 12.75 5.06 -14.97
CA ALA A 140 13.11 6.44 -15.27
C ALA A 140 14.36 6.53 -16.13
N SER A 141 14.38 7.49 -17.04
CA SER A 141 15.58 7.87 -17.77
C SER A 141 16.62 8.47 -16.81
N PRO A 142 17.93 8.29 -17.06
CA PRO A 142 18.99 8.76 -16.16
C PRO A 142 18.95 10.26 -15.83
N ASP A 143 18.45 11.09 -16.73
CA ASP A 143 18.31 12.55 -16.57
C ASP A 143 17.27 12.95 -15.51
N LEU A 144 16.32 12.08 -15.19
CA LEU A 144 15.31 12.33 -14.15
C LEU A 144 15.81 11.99 -12.74
N ILE A 145 16.93 11.28 -12.62
CA ILE A 145 17.42 10.71 -11.35
C ILE A 145 18.35 11.72 -10.67
N PRO A 146 18.02 12.24 -9.47
CA PRO A 146 18.94 13.10 -8.74
C PRO A 146 20.19 12.31 -8.33
N ALA A 147 21.38 12.84 -8.63
CA ALA A 147 22.66 12.14 -8.43
C ALA A 147 22.94 11.85 -6.94
N ASP A 148 22.50 12.74 -6.06
CA ASP A 148 22.83 12.79 -4.65
C ASP A 148 21.68 12.30 -3.74
N LEU A 149 20.77 11.47 -4.26
CA LEU A 149 19.71 10.86 -3.45
C LEU A 149 20.29 10.19 -2.17
N PRO A 150 19.64 10.34 -1.00
CA PRO A 150 20.13 9.80 0.26
C PRO A 150 20.35 8.27 0.22
N ALA A 151 21.35 7.76 0.94
CA ALA A 151 21.65 6.33 0.98
C ALA A 151 20.45 5.48 1.44
N LEU A 152 19.74 5.91 2.49
CA LEU A 152 18.54 5.25 2.99
C LEU A 152 17.38 5.21 1.97
N VAL A 153 17.37 6.13 1.00
CA VAL A 153 16.42 6.10 -0.13
C VAL A 153 16.92 5.09 -1.16
N LYS A 154 18.19 5.16 -1.54
CA LYS A 154 18.83 4.26 -2.52
C LYS A 154 18.73 2.78 -2.11
N GLU A 155 18.76 2.44 -0.82
CA GLU A 155 18.59 1.06 -0.32
C GLU A 155 17.21 0.44 -0.66
N ARG A 156 16.19 1.29 -0.85
CA ARG A 156 14.80 0.88 -1.16
C ARG A 156 14.35 1.26 -2.56
N VAL A 157 15.24 1.81 -3.38
CA VAL A 157 14.98 2.17 -4.78
C VAL A 157 15.86 1.35 -5.69
N ARG A 158 15.27 0.74 -6.72
CA ARG A 158 16.01 0.11 -7.81
C ARG A 158 15.53 0.71 -9.14
N PHE A 159 16.45 1.27 -9.92
CA PHE A 159 16.16 1.76 -11.26
C PHE A 159 16.23 0.62 -12.27
N ILE A 160 15.31 0.61 -13.23
CA ILE A 160 15.19 -0.44 -14.25
C ILE A 160 14.88 0.12 -15.64
N GLY A 161 15.18 -0.68 -16.66
CA GLY A 161 14.72 -0.47 -18.04
C GLY A 161 13.31 -1.01 -18.31
N GLU A 162 12.75 -0.68 -19.48
CA GLU A 162 11.42 -1.19 -19.90
C GLU A 162 11.42 -2.71 -20.14
N ASP A 163 12.56 -3.26 -20.54
CA ASP A 163 12.79 -4.69 -20.77
C ASP A 163 12.67 -5.53 -19.48
N GLU A 164 12.91 -4.92 -18.32
CA GLU A 164 12.79 -5.58 -17.02
C GLU A 164 11.35 -5.60 -16.46
N ILE A 165 10.40 -4.93 -17.11
CA ILE A 165 9.01 -4.84 -16.65
C ILE A 165 8.34 -6.21 -16.58
N GLU A 166 8.55 -7.07 -17.58
CA GLU A 166 7.90 -8.39 -17.66
C GLU A 166 8.30 -9.27 -16.48
N ALA A 167 9.61 -9.34 -16.22
CA ALA A 167 10.20 -10.16 -15.16
C ALA A 167 10.09 -9.54 -13.75
N GLY A 168 9.73 -8.26 -13.63
CA GLY A 168 9.69 -7.56 -12.36
C GLY A 168 8.58 -8.06 -11.41
N GLU A 169 8.90 -8.34 -10.15
CA GLU A 169 7.90 -8.79 -9.18
C GLU A 169 7.21 -7.60 -8.49
N PHE A 170 6.06 -7.17 -9.02
CA PHE A 170 5.22 -6.12 -8.44
C PHE A 170 3.76 -6.29 -8.84
N GLN A 171 2.85 -5.84 -7.97
CA GLN A 171 1.39 -5.98 -8.15
C GLN A 171 0.69 -4.62 -8.28
N VAL A 172 1.42 -3.51 -8.15
CA VAL A 172 0.89 -2.17 -8.29
C VAL A 172 1.91 -1.29 -9.01
N ALA A 173 1.41 -0.39 -9.86
CA ALA A 173 2.20 0.56 -10.61
C ALA A 173 1.63 1.98 -10.46
N LEU A 174 2.52 2.91 -10.11
CA LEU A 174 2.29 4.34 -10.13
C LEU A 174 2.71 4.87 -11.50
N LEU A 175 1.78 5.42 -12.27
CA LEU A 175 2.06 5.97 -13.60
C LEU A 175 1.81 7.48 -13.56
N GLU A 176 2.81 8.28 -13.92
CA GLU A 176 2.59 9.72 -14.06
C GLU A 176 1.68 10.00 -15.26
N ALA A 177 0.82 11.01 -15.12
CA ALA A 177 -0.13 11.41 -16.15
C ALA A 177 0.54 11.55 -17.53
N GLY A 178 -0.07 10.91 -18.54
CA GLY A 178 0.45 10.84 -19.91
C GLY A 178 1.25 9.57 -20.25
N LEU A 179 1.68 8.77 -19.27
CA LEU A 179 2.36 7.49 -19.51
C LEU A 179 1.41 6.28 -19.57
N ALA A 180 0.14 6.49 -19.20
CA ALA A 180 -0.90 5.46 -19.22
C ALA A 180 -1.02 4.75 -20.58
N GLY A 181 -0.98 5.51 -21.69
CA GLY A 181 -1.16 4.96 -23.03
C GLY A 181 -0.06 3.98 -23.46
N SER A 182 1.19 4.26 -23.09
CA SER A 182 2.35 3.43 -23.49
C SER A 182 2.57 2.22 -22.59
N LEU A 183 2.21 2.32 -21.30
CA LEU A 183 2.51 1.27 -20.32
C LEU A 183 1.34 0.35 -19.98
N ARG A 184 0.08 0.77 -20.10
CA ARG A 184 -1.09 -0.06 -19.73
C ARG A 184 -1.13 -1.38 -20.49
N GLY A 185 -0.90 -1.34 -21.81
CA GLY A 185 -0.87 -2.55 -22.64
C GLY A 185 0.22 -3.52 -22.21
N LYS A 186 1.44 -3.01 -21.97
CA LYS A 186 2.57 -3.82 -21.49
C LYS A 186 2.28 -4.45 -20.14
N LEU A 187 1.81 -3.66 -19.17
CA LEU A 187 1.49 -4.13 -17.82
C LEU A 187 0.34 -5.16 -17.80
N ALA A 188 -0.64 -5.01 -18.69
CA ALA A 188 -1.76 -5.95 -18.82
C ALA A 188 -1.38 -7.26 -19.53
N ALA A 189 -0.38 -7.22 -20.41
CA ALA A 189 0.13 -8.39 -21.12
C ALA A 189 1.04 -9.28 -20.26
N ARG A 190 1.49 -8.77 -19.11
CA ARG A 190 2.38 -9.50 -18.19
C ARG A 190 1.74 -10.81 -17.74
N SER A 191 2.58 -11.83 -17.64
CA SER A 191 2.21 -13.06 -16.95
C SER A 191 2.11 -12.84 -15.43
N GLY A 192 1.24 -13.59 -14.76
CA GLY A 192 1.13 -13.57 -13.29
C GLY A 192 -0.05 -12.77 -12.75
N ALA A 193 0.19 -12.05 -11.66
CA ALA A 193 -0.85 -11.27 -10.98
C ALA A 193 -1.20 -10.01 -11.78
N ILE A 194 -2.47 -9.62 -11.80
CA ILE A 194 -2.90 -8.37 -12.43
C ILE A 194 -2.25 -7.19 -11.70
N VAL A 195 -1.64 -6.29 -12.46
CA VAL A 195 -1.03 -5.07 -11.92
C VAL A 195 -2.09 -3.98 -11.74
N GLY A 196 -2.32 -3.58 -10.48
CA GLY A 196 -3.17 -2.42 -10.18
C GLY A 196 -2.49 -1.12 -10.60
N ILE A 197 -3.17 -0.29 -11.39
CA ILE A 197 -2.63 1.01 -11.83
C ILE A 197 -3.19 2.14 -10.97
N VAL A 198 -2.31 3.04 -10.54
CA VAL A 198 -2.61 4.30 -9.88
C VAL A 198 -2.03 5.41 -10.74
N ASP A 199 -2.90 6.24 -11.29
CA ASP A 199 -2.46 7.45 -11.99
C ASP A 199 -1.97 8.47 -10.95
N THR A 200 -0.87 9.16 -11.26
CA THR A 200 -0.17 10.10 -10.35
C THR A 200 0.22 11.37 -11.10
N SER A 201 0.57 12.41 -10.37
CA SER A 201 1.20 13.63 -10.89
C SER A 201 2.37 14.04 -10.01
N ALA A 202 3.12 15.05 -10.44
CA ALA A 202 4.21 15.62 -9.65
C ALA A 202 3.73 16.33 -8.37
N ASN A 203 2.51 16.87 -8.37
CA ASN A 203 2.06 17.85 -7.36
C ASN A 203 0.75 17.45 -6.65
N GLU A 204 0.18 16.29 -6.94
CA GLU A 204 -1.00 15.77 -6.24
C GLU A 204 -0.64 14.58 -5.34
N PRO A 205 -1.37 14.39 -4.22
CA PRO A 205 -1.13 13.26 -3.34
C PRO A 205 -1.49 11.94 -4.02
N VAL A 206 -0.57 10.97 -3.91
CA VAL A 206 -0.82 9.58 -4.29
C VAL A 206 -1.80 8.96 -3.28
N ALA A 207 -2.77 8.21 -3.79
CA ALA A 207 -3.73 7.47 -2.97
C ALA A 207 -3.05 6.30 -2.21
N LEU A 208 -2.43 6.59 -1.06
CA LEU A 208 -1.60 5.65 -0.29
C LEU A 208 -2.30 4.34 0.08
N TRP A 209 -3.61 4.38 0.30
CA TRP A 209 -4.41 3.18 0.58
C TRP A 209 -4.37 2.13 -0.56
N ARG A 210 -3.93 2.52 -1.76
CA ARG A 210 -3.67 1.61 -2.89
C ARG A 210 -2.34 0.85 -2.76
N LEU A 211 -1.43 1.32 -1.90
CA LEU A 211 -0.06 0.82 -1.76
C LEU A 211 0.13 -0.12 -0.56
N VAL A 212 -0.97 -0.49 0.09
CA VAL A 212 -1.01 -1.52 1.13
C VAL A 212 -1.82 -2.73 0.69
N ALA A 213 -1.49 -3.88 1.24
CA ALA A 213 -2.28 -5.10 1.20
C ALA A 213 -3.10 -5.19 2.50
N GLU A 214 -4.37 -5.56 2.37
CA GLU A 214 -5.26 -5.80 3.49
C GLU A 214 -5.15 -7.26 3.96
N ARG A 215 -5.02 -7.50 5.27
CA ARG A 215 -4.98 -8.84 5.87
C ARG A 215 -6.02 -8.95 6.96
N ALA A 216 -7.04 -9.77 6.72
CA ALA A 216 -8.06 -10.08 7.70
C ALA A 216 -7.65 -11.33 8.48
N VAL A 217 -7.61 -11.24 9.82
CA VAL A 217 -7.33 -12.37 10.71
C VAL A 217 -8.54 -12.63 11.58
N CYS A 218 -9.03 -13.87 11.56
CA CYS A 218 -10.17 -14.32 12.32
C CYS A 218 -9.73 -15.47 13.23
N VAL A 219 -9.72 -15.23 14.54
CA VAL A 219 -9.29 -16.19 15.55
C VAL A 219 -10.49 -16.68 16.34
N ASN A 220 -10.71 -17.99 16.36
CA ASN A 220 -11.61 -18.61 17.32
C ASN A 220 -10.95 -18.62 18.70
N THR A 221 -11.44 -17.77 19.61
CA THR A 221 -10.90 -17.66 20.98
C THR A 221 -11.49 -18.68 21.95
N THR A 222 -12.50 -19.46 21.52
CA THR A 222 -13.11 -20.53 22.32
C THR A 222 -12.63 -21.92 21.93
N ALA A 223 -11.61 -22.02 21.05
CA ALA A 223 -11.07 -23.29 20.60
C ALA A 223 -10.60 -24.23 21.73
N ALA A 224 -10.26 -23.67 22.89
CA ALA A 224 -9.90 -24.41 24.10
C ALA A 224 -11.11 -24.95 24.90
N GLY A 225 -12.35 -24.73 24.44
CA GLY A 225 -13.58 -25.24 25.06
C GLY A 225 -14.31 -24.25 25.99
N GLY A 226 -13.90 -22.98 26.04
CA GLY A 226 -14.55 -21.95 26.88
C GLY A 226 -14.19 -20.54 26.45
N ASN A 227 -14.95 -19.54 26.93
CA ASN A 227 -14.73 -18.14 26.62
C ASN A 227 -14.31 -17.35 27.86
N ALA A 228 -13.02 -17.03 27.96
CA ALA A 228 -12.47 -16.31 29.10
C ALA A 228 -13.12 -14.93 29.33
N SER A 229 -13.45 -14.19 28.27
CA SER A 229 -14.10 -12.87 28.37
C SER A 229 -15.52 -12.95 28.93
N LEU A 230 -16.24 -14.05 28.68
CA LEU A 230 -17.55 -14.27 29.28
C LEU A 230 -17.47 -14.65 30.76
N MET A 231 -16.40 -15.35 31.18
CA MET A 231 -16.20 -15.72 32.58
C MET A 231 -16.00 -14.50 33.50
N THR A 232 -15.50 -13.38 32.95
CA THR A 232 -15.26 -12.14 33.69
C THR A 232 -16.46 -11.17 33.72
N LEU A 233 -17.49 -11.38 32.89
CA LEU A 233 -18.64 -10.47 32.77
C LEU A 233 -19.69 -10.63 33.87
N GLY A 234 -19.63 -11.73 34.64
CA GLY A 234 -20.53 -12.02 35.77
C GLY A 234 -19.88 -11.82 37.15
N MET A 235 -18.67 -11.24 37.21
CA MET A 235 -17.98 -10.89 38.45
C MET A 235 -18.12 -9.40 38.77
#